data_AF-A0AAV5TUL2-F1
#
_entry.id   AF-A0AAV5TUL2-F1
#
_cell.length_a   1.000
_cell.length_b   1.000
_cell.length_c   1.000
_cell.angle_alpha   90.00
_cell.angle_beta   90.00
_cell.angle_gamma   90.00
#
_symmetry.space_group_name_H-M   'P 1'
#
loop_
_entity.id
_entity.type
_entity.pdbx_description
1 polymer ?
#
loop_
_entity_poly.entity_id
_entity_poly.type
_entity_poly.pdbx_seq_one_letter_code
_entity_poly.pdbx_strand_id
1 'polypeptide(L)'
;MSYSTTKPTRPPFPLRTTFPSRIERIGYKLYYIRVGIAAMGTAYLPVFAIRCILRQFFFKYKQWMFEHPKKPSMSTKIWASVRYLLSLVPPRLKSCDSLLPRQSVPALEDTIQRYLASIQQLHSKEKMEEINRIAREFMDVEGRQLQRLTLLYSLLVDNYVTGFWENQATQAARAARIAYMETQSQLAIDQQTYTPLGAGLICSSHLDKLYAITREPGEKIDRLRKLGISRHVAVIYNGGIYKVFTVDEADRILTVDKLTDTFIELLGRPDTILTGAEGRVPALTTDNRTQWHHNRRRFFERIPKNSKALRDIESAIIVITLDNAEDWGYDPEKPEILSNFMKAQLTGNGANRWADKSLNYTVCKNGSFGGTTEHSIADGCEFGAIQESFSVMENKIL
;
A
#
# COMPACT_ATOMS: atom_id res chain seq x y z
N MET A 1 41.95 -1.40 -73.65
CA MET A 1 42.12 -1.53 -72.19
C MET A 1 40.93 -2.30 -71.63
N SER A 2 41.23 -3.43 -71.01
CA SER A 2 40.30 -4.43 -70.49
C SER A 2 39.52 -3.89 -69.29
N TYR A 3 38.19 -3.84 -69.39
CA TYR A 3 37.32 -3.78 -68.22
C TYR A 3 36.90 -5.20 -67.87
N SER A 4 37.46 -5.69 -66.76
CA SER A 4 37.10 -6.95 -66.11
C SER A 4 35.63 -6.90 -65.68
N THR A 5 34.77 -7.65 -66.37
CA THR A 5 33.41 -7.93 -65.92
C THR A 5 33.46 -9.03 -64.86
N THR A 6 33.30 -8.63 -63.60
CA THR A 6 33.15 -9.54 -62.46
C THR A 6 31.92 -10.43 -62.64
N LYS A 7 32.11 -11.75 -62.57
CA LYS A 7 31.00 -12.72 -62.59
C LYS A 7 30.10 -12.50 -61.36
N PRO A 8 28.76 -12.55 -61.51
CA PRO A 8 27.86 -12.47 -60.37
C PRO A 8 28.08 -13.68 -59.46
N THR A 9 28.37 -13.41 -58.19
CA THR A 9 28.44 -14.42 -57.13
C THR A 9 27.04 -15.02 -56.96
N ARG A 10 26.90 -16.33 -57.23
CA ARG A 10 25.67 -17.06 -56.91
C ARG A 10 25.45 -16.97 -55.39
N PRO A 11 24.25 -16.62 -54.91
CA PRO A 11 23.96 -16.67 -53.48
C PRO A 11 24.22 -18.10 -52.97
N PRO A 12 24.71 -18.28 -51.72
CA PRO A 12 25.15 -19.57 -51.20
C PRO A 12 24.03 -20.62 -51.11
N PHE A 13 22.77 -20.22 -51.33
CA PHE A 13 21.62 -21.11 -51.42
C PHE A 13 20.74 -20.74 -52.63
N PRO A 14 20.34 -21.71 -53.48
CA PRO A 14 19.43 -21.44 -54.59
C PRO A 14 18.06 -21.03 -54.05
N LEU A 15 17.64 -19.79 -54.31
CA LEU A 15 16.27 -19.36 -54.05
C LEU A 15 15.34 -20.09 -55.04
N ARG A 16 14.48 -20.96 -54.52
CA ARG A 16 13.49 -21.72 -55.32
C ARG A 16 12.55 -20.72 -56.01
N THR A 17 12.46 -20.76 -57.34
CA THR A 17 11.66 -19.83 -58.17
C THR A 17 10.21 -20.28 -58.37
N THR A 18 9.79 -21.39 -57.77
CA THR A 18 8.43 -21.96 -57.89
C THR A 18 7.81 -22.22 -56.51
N PHE A 19 6.54 -21.82 -56.33
CA PHE A 19 5.80 -22.08 -55.11
C PHE A 19 5.60 -23.60 -54.91
N PRO A 20 5.81 -24.14 -53.70
CA PRO A 20 5.71 -25.57 -53.45
C PRO A 20 4.29 -26.09 -53.71
N SER A 21 4.20 -27.27 -54.34
CA SER A 21 2.94 -27.95 -54.63
C SER A 21 2.17 -28.28 -53.34
N ARG A 22 0.86 -28.57 -53.42
CA ARG A 22 0.06 -28.95 -52.24
C ARG A 22 0.67 -30.15 -51.49
N ILE A 23 1.22 -31.13 -52.22
CA ILE A 23 1.84 -32.34 -51.66
C ILE A 23 3.17 -31.99 -50.97
N GLU A 24 4.00 -31.16 -51.60
CA GLU A 24 5.25 -30.69 -50.99
C GLU A 24 4.99 -29.91 -49.70
N ARG A 25 3.97 -29.03 -49.66
CA ARG A 25 3.59 -28.30 -48.43
C ARG A 25 3.17 -29.24 -47.29
N ILE A 26 2.47 -30.33 -47.61
CA ILE A 26 2.11 -31.35 -46.62
C ILE A 26 3.38 -32.07 -46.12
N GLY A 27 4.29 -32.43 -47.03
CA GLY A 27 5.59 -33.03 -46.68
C GLY A 27 6.43 -32.13 -45.78
N TYR A 28 6.52 -30.83 -46.07
CA TYR A 28 7.21 -29.86 -45.23
C TYR A 28 6.54 -29.72 -43.85
N LYS A 29 5.21 -29.65 -43.78
CA LYS A 29 4.49 -29.62 -42.49
C LYS A 29 4.80 -30.87 -41.65
N LEU A 30 4.75 -32.06 -42.25
CA LEU A 30 5.11 -33.31 -41.55
C LEU A 30 6.58 -33.31 -41.11
N TYR A 31 7.49 -32.82 -41.94
CA TYR A 31 8.90 -32.69 -41.59
C TYR A 31 9.12 -31.75 -40.39
N TYR A 32 8.54 -30.55 -40.42
CA TYR A 32 8.63 -29.61 -39.30
C TYR A 32 7.97 -30.13 -38.02
N ILE A 33 6.87 -30.86 -38.11
CA ILE A 33 6.25 -31.54 -36.95
C ILE A 33 7.21 -32.59 -36.37
N ARG A 34 7.84 -33.43 -37.21
CA ARG A 34 8.83 -34.43 -36.76
C ARG A 34 10.04 -33.78 -36.10
N VAL A 35 10.57 -32.71 -36.70
CA VAL A 35 11.68 -31.94 -36.12
C VAL A 35 11.25 -31.31 -34.79
N GLY A 36 10.02 -30.77 -34.70
CA GLY A 36 9.47 -30.21 -33.47
C GLY A 36 9.32 -31.25 -32.36
N ILE A 37 8.82 -32.45 -32.67
CA ILE A 37 8.71 -33.56 -31.71
C ILE A 37 10.10 -34.02 -31.26
N ALA A 38 11.04 -34.16 -32.20
CA ALA A 38 12.41 -34.54 -31.88
C ALA A 38 13.09 -33.51 -30.97
N ALA A 39 12.97 -32.22 -31.28
CA ALA A 39 13.51 -31.13 -30.45
C ALA A 39 12.85 -31.08 -29.06
N MET A 40 11.53 -31.34 -28.97
CA MET A 40 10.83 -31.43 -27.69
C MET A 40 11.40 -32.56 -26.82
N GLY A 41 11.64 -33.73 -27.43
CA GLY A 41 12.19 -34.91 -26.77
C GLY A 41 13.66 -34.77 -26.35
N THR A 42 14.52 -34.19 -27.20
CA THR A 42 15.97 -34.18 -26.97
C THR A 42 16.49 -32.95 -26.25
N ALA A 43 15.79 -31.82 -26.31
CA ALA A 43 16.27 -30.57 -25.70
C ALA A 43 15.32 -30.05 -24.61
N TYR A 44 14.03 -29.89 -24.91
CA TYR A 44 13.10 -29.22 -23.99
C TYR A 44 12.76 -30.07 -22.76
N LEU A 45 12.37 -31.33 -22.95
CA LEU A 45 12.00 -32.22 -21.85
C LEU A 45 13.16 -32.47 -20.88
N PRO A 46 14.40 -32.75 -21.32
CA PRO A 46 15.54 -32.93 -20.40
C PRO A 46 15.86 -31.64 -19.62
N VAL A 47 15.88 -30.48 -20.28
CA VAL A 47 16.13 -29.19 -19.61
C VAL A 47 15.01 -28.90 -18.60
N PHE A 48 13.75 -29.14 -18.95
CA PHE A 48 12.62 -28.98 -18.04
C PHE A 48 12.75 -29.90 -16.82
N ALA A 49 13.08 -31.18 -17.03
CA ALA A 49 13.29 -32.15 -15.96
C ALA A 49 14.43 -31.72 -15.02
N ILE A 50 15.58 -31.30 -15.57
CA ILE A 50 16.71 -30.78 -14.79
C ILE A 50 16.29 -29.55 -13.98
N ARG A 51 15.54 -28.62 -14.55
CA ARG A 51 15.03 -27.44 -13.83
C ARG A 51 14.11 -27.84 -12.69
N CYS A 52 13.20 -28.79 -12.90
CA CYS A 52 12.34 -29.31 -11.84
C CYS A 52 13.13 -29.97 -10.71
N ILE A 53 14.16 -30.77 -11.05
CA ILE A 53 15.03 -31.43 -10.07
C ILE A 53 15.81 -30.39 -9.26
N LEU A 54 16.46 -29.44 -9.93
CA LEU A 54 17.21 -28.38 -9.25
C LEU A 54 16.30 -27.54 -8.34
N ARG A 55 15.10 -27.17 -8.81
CA ARG A 55 14.14 -26.42 -8.00
C ARG A 55 13.73 -27.19 -6.74
N GLN A 56 13.36 -28.46 -6.88
CA GLN A 56 12.80 -29.25 -5.78
C GLN A 56 13.85 -29.76 -4.79
N PHE A 57 15.05 -30.12 -5.24
CA PHE A 57 16.06 -30.78 -4.40
C PHE A 57 17.24 -29.87 -4.05
N PHE A 58 17.59 -28.91 -4.90
CA PHE A 58 18.73 -28.02 -4.65
C PHE A 58 18.31 -26.67 -4.07
N PHE A 59 17.46 -25.91 -4.76
CA PHE A 59 17.09 -24.54 -4.34
C PHE A 59 16.12 -24.52 -3.14
N LYS A 60 15.25 -25.53 -3.02
CA LYS A 60 14.33 -25.69 -1.88
C LYS A 60 15.03 -26.19 -0.61
N TYR A 61 16.19 -26.84 -0.71
CA TYR A 61 16.87 -27.39 0.45
C TYR A 61 17.54 -26.30 1.29
N LYS A 62 17.13 -26.20 2.56
CA LYS A 62 17.54 -25.14 3.51
C LYS A 62 18.10 -25.67 4.83
N GLN A 63 18.08 -26.98 5.05
CA GLN A 63 18.54 -27.58 6.32
C GLN A 63 20.04 -27.34 6.58
N TRP A 64 20.83 -27.18 5.54
CA TRP A 64 22.25 -26.81 5.65
C TRP A 64 22.50 -25.55 6.49
N MET A 65 21.52 -24.63 6.60
CA MET A 65 21.64 -23.40 7.40
C MET A 65 21.49 -23.63 8.91
N PHE A 66 20.79 -24.71 9.30
CA PHE A 66 20.46 -25.00 10.71
C PHE A 66 21.28 -26.18 11.27
N GLU A 67 21.98 -26.91 10.40
CA GLU A 67 22.84 -28.02 10.79
C GLU A 67 24.19 -27.55 11.34
N HIS A 68 24.74 -28.30 12.28
CA HIS A 68 26.06 -28.01 12.84
C HIS A 68 27.16 -28.21 11.76
N PRO A 69 27.99 -27.19 11.45
CA PRO A 69 28.92 -27.24 10.31
C PRO A 69 29.90 -28.41 10.31
N LYS A 70 30.30 -28.88 11.50
CA LYS A 70 31.25 -30.01 11.65
C LYS A 70 30.62 -31.40 11.57
N LYS A 71 29.29 -31.51 11.58
CA LYS A 71 28.56 -32.79 11.56
C LYS A 71 27.33 -32.73 10.64
N PRO A 72 27.51 -32.47 9.33
CA PRO A 72 26.39 -32.34 8.40
C PRO A 72 25.73 -33.69 8.11
N SER A 73 24.43 -33.65 7.83
CA SER A 73 23.65 -34.80 7.37
C SER A 73 24.13 -35.30 6.00
N MET A 74 23.77 -36.53 5.63
CA MET A 74 24.07 -37.07 4.30
C MET A 74 23.42 -36.24 3.19
N SER A 75 22.21 -35.70 3.42
CA SER A 75 21.55 -34.77 2.50
C SER A 75 22.34 -33.48 2.30
N THR A 76 22.88 -32.88 3.37
CA THR A 76 23.70 -31.67 3.28
C THR A 76 25.00 -31.94 2.53
N LYS A 77 25.62 -33.10 2.73
CA LYS A 77 26.82 -33.51 1.96
C LYS A 77 26.53 -33.63 0.47
N ILE A 78 25.42 -34.29 0.09
CA ILE A 78 25.00 -34.40 -1.32
C ILE A 78 24.72 -33.02 -1.91
N TRP A 79 23.98 -32.18 -1.19
CA TRP A 79 23.69 -30.81 -1.61
C TRP A 79 24.97 -29.98 -1.80
N ALA A 80 25.94 -30.10 -0.89
CA ALA A 80 27.22 -29.41 -0.97
C ALA A 80 28.05 -29.88 -2.18
N SER A 81 28.05 -31.18 -2.49
CA SER A 81 28.68 -31.70 -3.70
C SER A 81 28.06 -31.12 -4.98
N VAL A 82 26.72 -31.04 -5.05
CA VAL A 82 26.02 -30.40 -6.18
C VAL A 82 26.34 -28.91 -6.24
N ARG A 83 26.40 -28.22 -5.09
CA ARG A 83 26.77 -26.80 -4.99
C ARG A 83 28.19 -26.56 -5.51
N TYR A 84 29.12 -27.47 -5.23
CA TYR A 84 30.49 -27.44 -5.72
C TYR A 84 30.54 -27.61 -7.24
N LEU A 85 29.83 -28.59 -7.81
CA LEU A 85 29.74 -28.77 -9.26
C LEU A 85 29.18 -27.52 -9.97
N LEU A 86 28.11 -26.92 -9.42
CA LEU A 86 27.54 -25.68 -9.95
C LEU A 86 28.46 -24.46 -9.78
N SER A 87 29.45 -24.51 -8.89
CA SER A 87 30.42 -23.42 -8.71
C SER A 87 31.44 -23.34 -9.84
N LEU A 88 31.64 -24.42 -10.60
CA LEU A 88 32.57 -24.47 -11.74
C LEU A 88 32.10 -23.59 -12.90
N VAL A 89 30.81 -23.28 -12.97
CA VAL A 89 30.21 -22.37 -13.95
C VAL A 89 29.33 -21.38 -13.19
N PRO A 90 29.88 -20.23 -12.74
CA PRO A 90 29.14 -19.31 -11.89
C PRO A 90 27.90 -18.75 -12.60
N PRO A 91 26.75 -18.64 -11.89
CA PRO A 91 25.52 -18.12 -12.49
C PRO A 91 25.65 -16.63 -12.80
N ARG A 92 24.90 -16.18 -13.82
CA ARG A 92 24.70 -14.75 -14.09
C ARG A 92 23.61 -14.20 -13.16
N LEU A 93 23.57 -12.88 -12.96
CA LEU A 93 22.73 -12.20 -11.96
C LEU A 93 21.30 -12.77 -11.79
N LYS A 94 20.57 -12.96 -12.90
CA LYS A 94 19.17 -13.43 -12.88
C LYS A 94 18.97 -14.83 -13.48
N SER A 95 20.06 -15.56 -13.77
CA SER A 95 19.94 -16.85 -14.47
C SER A 95 19.25 -17.94 -13.64
N CYS A 96 19.19 -17.77 -12.32
CA CYS A 96 18.62 -18.73 -11.39
C CYS A 96 17.22 -18.35 -10.88
N ASP A 97 16.69 -17.18 -11.21
CA ASP A 97 15.43 -16.67 -10.64
C ASP A 97 14.27 -17.64 -10.89
N SER A 98 14.17 -18.17 -12.11
CA SER A 98 13.17 -19.19 -12.49
C SER A 98 13.36 -20.57 -11.84
N LEU A 99 14.48 -20.80 -11.16
CA LEU A 99 14.80 -22.05 -10.47
C LEU A 99 14.49 -21.98 -8.98
N LEU A 100 14.19 -20.78 -8.45
CA LEU A 100 13.85 -20.60 -7.05
C LEU A 100 12.49 -21.27 -6.74
N PRO A 101 12.33 -21.86 -5.54
CA PRO A 101 11.03 -22.34 -5.10
C PRO A 101 10.07 -21.15 -4.92
N ARG A 102 8.76 -21.40 -5.11
CA ARG A 102 7.73 -20.42 -4.74
C ARG A 102 7.70 -20.27 -3.23
N GLN A 103 7.26 -19.11 -2.76
CA GLN A 103 7.05 -18.89 -1.34
C GLN A 103 6.01 -19.89 -0.82
N SER A 104 6.37 -20.67 0.21
CA SER A 104 5.48 -21.68 0.79
C SER A 104 4.39 -21.04 1.62
N VAL A 105 3.16 -21.55 1.50
CA VAL A 105 2.06 -21.24 2.42
C VAL A 105 2.23 -22.13 3.66
N PRO A 106 2.40 -21.57 4.87
CA PRO A 106 2.48 -22.36 6.10
C PRO A 106 1.18 -23.14 6.35
N ALA A 107 1.26 -24.22 7.14
CA ALA A 107 0.05 -24.92 7.58
C ALA A 107 -0.81 -24.00 8.47
N LEU A 108 -2.12 -24.12 8.37
CA LEU A 108 -3.05 -23.30 9.14
C LEU A 108 -2.88 -23.56 10.63
N GLU A 109 -2.79 -24.84 11.01
CA GLU A 109 -2.62 -25.30 12.38
C GLU A 109 -1.32 -24.75 12.99
N ASP A 110 -0.21 -24.85 12.25
CA ASP A 110 1.09 -24.31 12.68
C ASP A 110 1.04 -22.80 12.87
N THR A 111 0.33 -22.10 11.96
CA THR A 111 0.19 -20.64 12.00
C THR A 111 -0.59 -20.21 13.22
N ILE A 112 -1.73 -20.84 13.49
CA ILE A 112 -2.57 -20.55 14.66
C ILE A 112 -1.85 -20.90 15.96
N GLN A 113 -1.16 -22.04 16.01
CA GLN A 113 -0.38 -22.43 17.19
C GLN A 113 0.71 -21.39 17.52
N ARG A 114 1.45 -20.94 16.50
CA ARG A 114 2.49 -19.91 16.68
C ARG A 114 1.91 -18.55 17.09
N TYR A 115 0.78 -18.18 16.49
CA TYR A 115 0.04 -16.96 16.87
C TYR A 115 -0.33 -17.01 18.36
N LEU A 116 -1.00 -18.07 18.81
CA LEU A 116 -1.41 -18.22 20.21
C LEU A 116 -0.22 -18.20 21.16
N ALA A 117 0.88 -18.87 20.80
CA ALA A 117 2.12 -18.85 21.57
C ALA A 117 2.73 -17.43 21.69
N SER A 118 2.64 -16.62 20.63
CA SER A 118 3.21 -15.27 20.61
C SER A 118 2.47 -14.27 21.50
N ILE A 119 1.16 -14.45 21.68
CA ILE A 119 0.30 -13.53 22.47
C ILE A 119 -0.01 -14.05 23.87
N GLN A 120 0.37 -15.30 24.19
CA GLN A 120 0.02 -15.96 25.45
C GLN A 120 0.42 -15.16 26.69
N GLN A 121 1.53 -14.42 26.63
CA GLN A 121 2.05 -13.64 27.76
C GLN A 121 1.52 -12.20 27.80
N LEU A 122 0.75 -11.78 26.77
CA LEU A 122 0.25 -10.40 26.65
C LEU A 122 -1.15 -10.21 27.26
N HIS A 123 -1.86 -11.30 27.57
CA HIS A 123 -3.26 -11.27 27.98
C HIS A 123 -3.52 -12.05 29.27
N SER A 124 -4.60 -11.71 29.98
CA SER A 124 -5.05 -12.47 31.16
C SER A 124 -5.51 -13.88 30.75
N LYS A 125 -5.58 -14.79 31.72
CA LYS A 125 -5.98 -16.19 31.48
C LYS A 125 -7.38 -16.28 30.87
N GLU A 126 -8.32 -15.47 31.38
CA GLU A 126 -9.71 -15.43 30.93
C GLU A 126 -9.79 -14.97 29.47
N LYS A 127 -9.03 -13.92 29.10
CA LYS A 127 -8.99 -13.42 27.73
C LYS A 127 -8.32 -14.42 26.77
N MET A 128 -7.29 -15.13 27.24
CA MET A 128 -6.66 -16.19 26.46
C MET A 128 -7.61 -17.37 26.18
N GLU A 129 -8.48 -17.74 27.13
CA GLU A 129 -9.50 -18.78 26.90
C GLU A 129 -10.48 -18.40 25.79
N GLU A 130 -10.92 -17.13 25.78
CA GLU A 130 -11.77 -16.58 24.73
C GLU A 130 -11.07 -16.62 23.36
N ILE A 131 -9.82 -16.13 23.28
CA ILE A 131 -9.04 -16.14 22.04
C ILE A 131 -8.81 -17.57 21.54
N ASN A 132 -8.52 -18.51 22.44
CA ASN A 132 -8.37 -19.93 22.11
C ASN A 132 -9.66 -20.55 21.56
N ARG A 133 -10.84 -20.08 22.00
CA ARG A 133 -12.12 -20.51 21.44
C ARG A 133 -12.30 -19.96 20.02
N ILE A 134 -12.08 -18.67 19.81
CA ILE A 134 -12.18 -18.01 18.50
C ILE A 134 -11.21 -18.63 17.50
N ALA A 135 -9.96 -18.88 17.90
CA ALA A 135 -8.95 -19.50 17.06
C ALA A 135 -9.36 -20.91 16.62
N ARG A 136 -10.02 -21.69 17.48
CA ARG A 136 -10.56 -23.02 17.13
C ARG A 136 -11.70 -22.92 16.14
N GLU A 137 -12.65 -22.02 16.37
CA GLU A 137 -13.77 -21.78 15.45
C GLU A 137 -13.28 -21.33 14.06
N PHE A 138 -12.30 -20.43 14.02
CA PHE A 138 -11.65 -19.99 12.79
C PHE A 138 -10.97 -21.16 12.07
N MET A 139 -10.19 -21.99 12.78
CA MET A 139 -9.56 -23.17 12.18
C MET A 139 -10.60 -24.11 11.57
N ASP A 140 -11.75 -24.29 12.21
CA ASP A 140 -12.74 -25.25 11.75
C ASP A 140 -13.56 -24.78 10.55
N VAL A 141 -13.87 -23.50 10.43
CA VAL A 141 -14.79 -23.01 9.40
C VAL A 141 -14.05 -22.19 8.35
N GLU A 142 -13.77 -20.94 8.68
CA GLU A 142 -13.31 -19.93 7.73
C GLU A 142 -11.85 -20.13 7.33
N GLY A 143 -10.98 -20.42 8.30
CA GLY A 143 -9.55 -20.64 8.09
C GLY A 143 -9.26 -21.76 7.10
N ARG A 144 -10.01 -22.87 7.14
CA ARG A 144 -9.87 -23.97 6.16
C ARG A 144 -10.20 -23.52 4.73
N GLN A 145 -11.23 -22.69 4.55
CA GLN A 145 -11.61 -22.16 3.24
C GLN A 145 -10.54 -21.21 2.70
N LEU A 146 -10.10 -20.25 3.54
CA LEU A 146 -9.05 -19.30 3.19
C LEU A 146 -7.70 -19.98 2.92
N GLN A 147 -7.33 -21.00 3.70
CA GLN A 147 -6.13 -21.79 3.46
C GLN A 147 -6.17 -22.48 2.08
N ARG A 148 -7.31 -23.07 1.70
CA ARG A 148 -7.48 -23.70 0.37
C ARG A 148 -7.35 -22.67 -0.76
N LEU A 149 -8.00 -21.52 -0.63
CA LEU A 149 -7.90 -20.44 -1.61
C LEU A 149 -6.47 -19.91 -1.72
N THR A 150 -5.77 -19.75 -0.59
CA THR A 150 -4.37 -19.28 -0.55
C THR A 150 -3.43 -20.28 -1.18
N LEU A 151 -3.62 -21.58 -0.93
CA LEU A 151 -2.87 -22.65 -1.59
C LEU A 151 -3.09 -22.63 -3.11
N LEU A 152 -4.34 -22.53 -3.57
CA LEU A 152 -4.66 -22.41 -5.00
C LEU A 152 -4.01 -21.16 -5.62
N TYR A 153 -4.12 -20.01 -4.97
CA TYR A 153 -3.51 -18.76 -5.42
C TYR A 153 -1.99 -18.88 -5.50
N SER A 154 -1.33 -19.50 -4.52
CA SER A 154 0.12 -19.74 -4.51
C SER A 154 0.62 -20.62 -5.66
N LEU A 155 -0.26 -21.38 -6.33
CA LEU A 155 0.09 -22.14 -7.52
C LEU A 155 0.12 -21.28 -8.80
N LEU A 156 -0.61 -20.17 -8.79
CA LEU A 156 -0.79 -19.26 -9.94
C LEU A 156 0.23 -18.13 -9.97
N VAL A 157 0.82 -17.77 -8.83
CA VAL A 157 1.80 -16.67 -8.72
C VAL A 157 3.14 -17.15 -8.15
N ASP A 158 4.21 -16.41 -8.42
CA ASP A 158 5.56 -16.76 -7.92
C ASP A 158 5.70 -16.54 -6.40
N ASN A 159 5.03 -15.50 -5.88
CA ASN A 159 4.92 -15.21 -4.47
C ASN A 159 3.49 -14.80 -4.12
N TYR A 160 2.81 -15.61 -3.32
CA TYR A 160 1.41 -15.38 -2.93
C TYR A 160 1.23 -14.17 -2.01
N VAL A 161 2.32 -13.62 -1.48
CA VAL A 161 2.35 -12.56 -0.47
C VAL A 161 2.62 -11.19 -1.09
N THR A 162 3.48 -11.12 -2.12
CA THR A 162 4.00 -9.85 -2.67
C THR A 162 2.90 -8.86 -3.05
N GLY A 163 1.89 -9.27 -3.82
CA GLY A 163 0.82 -8.36 -4.23
C GLY A 163 -0.02 -7.82 -3.06
N PHE A 164 -0.16 -8.60 -1.97
CA PHE A 164 -0.85 -8.11 -0.76
C PHE A 164 0.02 -7.15 0.04
N TRP A 165 1.35 -7.30 0.02
CA TRP A 165 2.28 -6.42 0.73
C TRP A 165 2.51 -5.10 0.01
N GLU A 166 2.67 -5.13 -1.31
CA GLU A 166 2.88 -3.94 -2.13
C GLU A 166 1.66 -3.00 -2.10
N ASN A 167 0.44 -3.55 -1.97
CA ASN A 167 -0.79 -2.77 -1.94
C ASN A 167 -1.07 -2.06 -0.60
N GLN A 168 -0.40 -2.42 0.51
CA GLN A 168 -0.81 -1.96 1.85
C GLN A 168 0.05 -0.85 2.47
N ALA A 169 1.18 -0.48 1.86
CA ALA A 169 2.13 0.46 2.46
C ALA A 169 2.52 1.65 1.56
N THR A 170 1.79 1.92 0.47
CA THR A 170 2.03 3.13 -0.32
C THR A 170 1.37 4.35 0.35
N GLN A 171 1.95 5.53 0.11
CA GLN A 171 1.35 6.80 0.52
C GLN A 171 -0.10 6.95 0.02
N ALA A 172 -0.36 6.56 -1.23
CA ALA A 172 -1.71 6.62 -1.81
C ALA A 172 -2.70 5.70 -1.10
N ALA A 173 -2.33 4.42 -0.89
CA ALA A 173 -3.19 3.46 -0.21
C ALA A 173 -3.47 3.87 1.24
N ARG A 174 -2.47 4.45 1.94
CA ARG A 174 -2.65 4.96 3.29
C ARG A 174 -3.60 6.17 3.33
N ALA A 175 -3.40 7.15 2.44
CA ALA A 175 -4.28 8.31 2.34
C ALA A 175 -5.73 7.92 1.98
N ALA A 176 -5.89 6.95 1.08
CA ALA A 176 -7.19 6.39 0.71
C ALA A 176 -7.91 5.74 1.90
N ARG A 177 -7.20 4.95 2.71
CA ARG A 177 -7.76 4.34 3.92
C ARG A 177 -8.18 5.38 4.95
N ILE A 178 -7.36 6.42 5.16
CA ILE A 178 -7.71 7.55 6.04
C ILE A 178 -8.99 8.23 5.56
N ALA A 179 -9.06 8.61 4.28
CA ALA A 179 -10.24 9.23 3.70
C ALA A 179 -11.49 8.32 3.82
N TYR A 180 -11.34 7.03 3.57
CA TYR A 180 -12.43 6.05 3.68
C TYR A 180 -12.95 5.94 5.12
N MET A 181 -12.05 5.67 6.08
CA MET A 181 -12.42 5.45 7.49
C MET A 181 -13.08 6.71 8.08
N GLU A 182 -12.56 7.90 7.80
CA GLU A 182 -13.15 9.13 8.36
C GLU A 182 -14.47 9.52 7.71
N THR A 183 -14.68 9.14 6.45
CA THR A 183 -16.01 9.27 5.83
C THR A 183 -17.01 8.33 6.50
N GLN A 184 -16.59 7.09 6.81
CA GLN A 184 -17.42 6.13 7.53
C GLN A 184 -17.72 6.62 8.96
N SER A 185 -16.71 7.10 9.69
CA SER A 185 -16.87 7.67 11.03
C SER A 185 -17.83 8.87 11.05
N GLN A 186 -17.71 9.79 10.09
CA GLN A 186 -18.64 10.92 9.97
C GLN A 186 -20.09 10.44 9.84
N LEU A 187 -20.34 9.47 8.95
CA LEU A 187 -21.69 8.93 8.76
C LEU A 187 -22.17 8.14 9.97
N ALA A 188 -21.30 7.37 10.60
CA ALA A 188 -21.66 6.57 11.78
C ALA A 188 -22.05 7.47 12.97
N ILE A 189 -21.37 8.61 13.15
CA ILE A 189 -21.76 9.61 14.17
C ILE A 189 -23.11 10.23 13.81
N ASP A 190 -23.29 10.64 12.56
CA ASP A 190 -24.55 11.24 12.10
C ASP A 190 -25.75 10.29 12.24
N GLN A 191 -25.55 9.02 11.90
CA GLN A 191 -26.55 7.95 12.00
C GLN A 191 -26.69 7.37 13.42
N GLN A 192 -25.89 7.83 14.38
CA GLN A 192 -25.85 7.31 15.75
C GLN A 192 -25.53 5.80 15.83
N THR A 193 -24.75 5.30 14.87
CA THR A 193 -24.26 3.90 14.80
C THR A 193 -22.81 3.76 15.25
N TYR A 194 -22.11 4.87 15.50
CA TYR A 194 -20.74 4.86 16.01
C TYR A 194 -20.67 4.25 17.41
N THR A 195 -19.75 3.31 17.63
CA THR A 195 -19.57 2.64 18.92
C THR A 195 -19.27 3.67 20.03
N PRO A 196 -20.11 3.78 21.07
CA PRO A 196 -19.90 4.78 22.11
C PRO A 196 -18.72 4.41 23.01
N LEU A 197 -17.90 5.42 23.33
CA LEU A 197 -16.75 5.23 24.20
C LEU A 197 -17.15 4.79 25.60
N GLY A 198 -16.39 3.84 26.15
CA GLY A 198 -16.68 3.26 27.46
C GLY A 198 -18.08 2.64 27.54
N ALA A 199 -18.62 2.10 26.43
CA ALA A 199 -19.98 1.59 26.33
C ALA A 199 -21.06 2.63 26.69
N GLY A 200 -20.81 3.91 26.40
CA GLY A 200 -21.73 5.01 26.69
C GLY A 200 -21.59 5.63 28.08
N LEU A 201 -20.61 5.18 28.87
CA LEU A 201 -20.30 5.77 30.18
C LEU A 201 -19.51 7.09 30.09
N ILE A 202 -19.03 7.44 28.89
CA ILE A 202 -18.27 8.66 28.62
C ILE A 202 -19.11 9.60 27.76
N CYS A 203 -19.02 10.90 28.03
CA CYS A 203 -19.68 11.93 27.25
C CYS A 203 -19.27 11.86 25.77
N SER A 204 -20.24 11.81 24.86
CA SER A 204 -20.01 11.77 23.42
C SER A 204 -20.18 13.13 22.73
N SER A 205 -20.39 14.22 23.48
CA SER A 205 -20.71 15.54 22.92
C SER A 205 -19.61 16.14 22.02
N HIS A 206 -18.37 15.66 22.15
CA HIS A 206 -17.26 16.05 21.29
C HIS A 206 -17.28 15.35 19.93
N LEU A 207 -17.91 14.17 19.81
CA LEU A 207 -18.02 13.43 18.55
C LEU A 207 -18.74 14.25 17.47
N ASP A 208 -19.77 15.00 17.88
CA ASP A 208 -20.49 15.94 17.03
C ASP A 208 -19.61 17.07 16.46
N LYS A 209 -18.42 17.24 17.03
CA LYS A 209 -17.50 18.31 16.72
C LYS A 209 -16.28 17.86 15.86
N LEU A 210 -16.18 16.58 15.51
CA LEU A 210 -14.99 16.03 14.87
C LEU A 210 -14.89 16.27 13.37
N TYR A 211 -15.99 16.14 12.63
CA TYR A 211 -15.96 16.15 11.16
C TYR A 211 -16.61 17.40 10.58
N ALA A 212 -16.11 17.83 9.41
CA ALA A 212 -16.62 18.99 8.68
C ALA A 212 -16.70 20.27 9.54
N ILE A 213 -15.73 20.41 10.45
CA ILE A 213 -15.61 21.55 11.36
C ILE A 213 -14.32 22.31 11.12
N THR A 214 -14.41 23.61 11.36
CA THR A 214 -13.27 24.51 11.40
C THR A 214 -13.41 25.52 12.53
N ARG A 215 -12.28 25.95 13.09
CA ARG A 215 -12.17 27.08 14.00
C ARG A 215 -12.01 28.38 13.20
N GLU A 216 -13.11 29.09 13.01
CA GLU A 216 -13.12 30.36 12.29
C GLU A 216 -12.51 31.48 13.16
N PRO A 217 -11.47 32.20 12.69
CA PRO A 217 -10.82 33.26 13.45
C PRO A 217 -11.75 34.46 13.62
N GLY A 218 -11.94 34.90 14.87
CA GLY A 218 -12.64 36.14 15.19
C GLY A 218 -11.68 37.25 15.55
N GLU A 219 -12.13 38.50 15.50
CA GLU A 219 -11.29 39.66 15.86
C GLU A 219 -10.80 39.59 17.31
N LYS A 220 -11.67 39.10 18.22
CA LYS A 220 -11.36 38.89 19.64
C LYS A 220 -11.57 37.45 20.10
N ILE A 221 -12.59 36.77 19.58
CA ILE A 221 -13.00 35.43 20.00
C ILE A 221 -13.32 34.61 18.75
N ASP A 222 -12.65 33.47 18.61
CA ASP A 222 -12.86 32.51 17.52
C ASP A 222 -14.19 31.76 17.70
N ARG A 223 -14.67 31.16 16.61
CA ARG A 223 -15.92 30.38 16.62
C ARG A 223 -15.71 29.03 15.98
N LEU A 224 -16.26 28.00 16.61
CA LEU A 224 -16.37 26.69 15.97
C LEU A 224 -17.52 26.72 14.97
N ARG A 225 -17.23 26.28 13.74
CA ARG A 225 -18.21 26.25 12.66
C ARG A 225 -18.33 24.84 12.11
N LYS A 226 -19.51 24.24 12.33
CA LYS A 226 -19.93 22.97 11.71
C LYS A 226 -20.60 23.25 10.38
N LEU A 227 -20.16 22.54 9.34
CA LEU A 227 -20.61 22.73 7.96
C LEU A 227 -21.50 21.59 7.45
N GLY A 228 -22.04 20.78 8.37
CA GLY A 228 -22.93 19.65 8.07
C GLY A 228 -22.18 18.39 7.66
N ILE A 229 -22.86 17.49 6.95
CA ILE A 229 -22.24 16.27 6.41
C ILE A 229 -21.52 16.62 5.12
N SER A 230 -20.26 16.24 5.02
CA SER A 230 -19.44 16.52 3.85
C SER A 230 -19.20 15.29 2.97
N ARG A 231 -18.98 15.54 1.68
CA ARG A 231 -18.79 14.53 0.62
C ARG A 231 -17.33 14.41 0.17
N HIS A 232 -16.43 15.17 0.78
CA HIS A 232 -15.04 15.30 0.30
C HIS A 232 -14.05 15.55 1.43
N VAL A 233 -12.79 15.20 1.18
CA VAL A 233 -11.64 15.60 1.98
C VAL A 233 -10.85 16.69 1.25
N ALA A 234 -10.11 17.50 2.01
CA ALA A 234 -9.14 18.43 1.46
C ALA A 234 -7.75 17.79 1.55
N VAL A 235 -6.99 17.84 0.46
CA VAL A 235 -5.67 17.21 0.36
C VAL A 235 -4.62 18.28 0.10
N ILE A 236 -3.63 18.41 0.98
CA ILE A 236 -2.48 19.29 0.77
C ILE A 236 -1.35 18.46 0.17
N TYR A 237 -0.89 18.84 -1.03
CA TYR A 237 0.22 18.18 -1.71
C TYR A 237 1.04 19.19 -2.52
N ASN A 238 2.37 19.18 -2.36
CA ASN A 238 3.29 20.06 -3.07
C ASN A 238 2.93 21.57 -3.05
N GLY A 239 2.31 22.03 -1.95
CA GLY A 239 1.86 23.42 -1.77
C GLY A 239 0.46 23.71 -2.32
N GLY A 240 -0.10 22.83 -3.15
CA GLY A 240 -1.49 22.90 -3.60
C GLY A 240 -2.47 22.29 -2.60
N ILE A 241 -3.73 22.73 -2.68
CA ILE A 241 -4.86 22.17 -1.91
C ILE A 241 -5.89 21.65 -2.90
N TYR A 242 -6.19 20.36 -2.80
CA TYR A 242 -7.05 19.62 -3.72
C TYR A 242 -8.31 19.13 -3.00
N LYS A 243 -9.43 19.16 -3.71
CA LYS A 243 -10.69 18.59 -3.24
C LYS A 243 -10.83 17.18 -3.78
N VAL A 244 -10.90 16.19 -2.89
CA VAL A 244 -11.08 14.78 -3.25
C VAL A 244 -12.42 14.29 -2.71
N PHE A 245 -13.34 13.93 -3.60
CA PHE A 245 -14.63 13.37 -3.20
C PHE A 245 -14.44 11.96 -2.63
N THR A 246 -15.14 11.65 -1.55
CA THR A 246 -15.11 10.33 -0.90
C THR A 246 -16.36 9.51 -1.15
N VAL A 247 -17.36 10.10 -1.83
CA VAL A 247 -18.59 9.45 -2.25
C VAL A 247 -18.78 9.61 -3.76
N ASP A 248 -19.55 8.70 -4.36
CA ASP A 248 -19.97 8.80 -5.76
C ASP A 248 -21.19 9.75 -5.93
N GLU A 249 -21.68 9.85 -7.17
CA GLU A 249 -22.85 10.67 -7.50
C GLU A 249 -24.14 10.18 -6.83
N ALA A 250 -24.22 8.89 -6.50
CA ALA A 250 -25.33 8.25 -5.82
C ALA A 250 -25.17 8.24 -4.28
N ASP A 251 -24.25 9.06 -3.75
CA ASP A 251 -23.97 9.20 -2.31
C ASP A 251 -23.46 7.91 -1.63
N ARG A 252 -22.85 7.00 -2.39
CA ARG A 252 -22.20 5.81 -1.85
C ARG A 252 -20.73 6.08 -1.62
N ILE A 253 -20.21 5.66 -0.46
CA ILE A 253 -18.78 5.79 -0.15
C ILE A 253 -17.95 5.02 -1.18
N LEU A 254 -16.94 5.69 -1.72
CA LEU A 254 -15.99 5.08 -2.66
C LEU A 254 -15.18 4.00 -1.95
N THR A 255 -14.90 2.89 -2.64
CA THR A 255 -14.04 1.84 -2.10
C THR A 255 -12.61 2.36 -1.93
N VAL A 256 -11.86 1.73 -1.00
CA VAL A 256 -10.45 2.06 -0.77
C VAL A 256 -9.64 1.98 -2.08
N ASP A 257 -9.93 1.02 -2.96
CA ASP A 257 -9.24 0.88 -4.25
C ASP A 257 -9.48 2.10 -5.16
N LYS A 258 -10.73 2.55 -5.31
CA LYS A 258 -11.06 3.74 -6.12
C LYS A 258 -10.44 5.02 -5.56
N LEU A 259 -10.44 5.15 -4.23
CA LEU A 259 -9.75 6.25 -3.56
C LEU A 259 -8.24 6.18 -3.80
N THR A 260 -7.66 4.97 -3.73
CA THR A 260 -6.24 4.74 -3.99
C THR A 260 -5.87 5.17 -5.40
N ASP A 261 -6.67 4.78 -6.41
CA ASP A 261 -6.49 5.23 -7.79
C ASP A 261 -6.51 6.76 -7.91
N THR A 262 -7.44 7.41 -7.19
CA THR A 262 -7.54 8.88 -7.16
C THR A 262 -6.30 9.54 -6.54
N PHE A 263 -5.77 8.97 -5.44
CA PHE A 263 -4.53 9.46 -4.82
C PHE A 263 -3.30 9.16 -5.67
N ILE A 264 -3.24 8.03 -6.37
CA ILE A 264 -2.17 7.72 -7.34
C ILE A 264 -2.18 8.74 -8.47
N GLU A 265 -3.36 9.06 -9.02
CA GLU A 265 -3.50 10.09 -10.04
C GLU A 265 -2.99 11.44 -9.53
N LEU A 266 -3.40 11.86 -8.32
CA LEU A 266 -2.95 13.11 -7.71
C LEU A 266 -1.44 13.16 -7.51
N LEU A 267 -0.83 12.07 -7.01
CA LEU A 267 0.62 11.97 -6.83
C LEU A 267 1.39 11.99 -8.16
N GLY A 268 0.78 11.51 -9.24
CA GLY A 268 1.36 11.48 -10.59
C GLY A 268 1.26 12.79 -11.37
N ARG A 269 0.51 13.78 -10.88
CA ARG A 269 0.27 15.04 -11.60
C ARG A 269 1.49 15.98 -11.57
N PRO A 270 2.01 16.43 -12.72
CA PRO A 270 3.21 17.27 -12.81
C PRO A 270 2.96 18.73 -12.40
N ASP A 271 1.72 19.21 -12.47
CA ASP A 271 1.28 20.57 -12.17
C ASP A 271 1.03 20.82 -10.67
N THR A 272 1.44 19.87 -9.82
CA THR A 272 1.16 19.94 -8.38
C THR A 272 2.09 20.84 -7.58
N ILE A 273 3.27 21.15 -8.14
CA ILE A 273 4.33 21.88 -7.44
C ILE A 273 4.08 23.38 -7.53
N LEU A 274 3.57 23.93 -6.42
CA LEU A 274 3.44 25.37 -6.22
C LEU A 274 4.62 25.91 -5.42
N THR A 275 5.26 26.95 -5.94
CA THR A 275 6.40 27.60 -5.30
C THR A 275 6.04 29.00 -4.82
N GLY A 276 6.85 29.58 -3.93
CA GLY A 276 6.63 30.94 -3.43
C GLY A 276 5.47 31.06 -2.45
N ALA A 277 4.72 32.17 -2.52
CA ALA A 277 3.63 32.47 -1.60
C ALA A 277 2.38 31.60 -1.85
N GLU A 278 2.13 31.22 -3.11
CA GLU A 278 0.97 30.41 -3.51
C GLU A 278 0.99 29.02 -2.87
N GLY A 279 2.18 28.41 -2.76
CA GLY A 279 2.37 27.13 -2.07
C GLY A 279 2.35 27.20 -0.54
N ARG A 280 2.10 28.38 0.04
CA ARG A 280 2.17 28.64 1.49
C ARG A 280 0.87 29.19 2.08
N VAL A 281 -0.23 29.12 1.34
CA VAL A 281 -1.54 29.59 1.81
C VAL A 281 -1.93 29.02 3.19
N PRO A 282 -1.69 27.73 3.51
CA PRO A 282 -2.05 27.19 4.82
C PRO A 282 -1.30 27.85 5.99
N ALA A 283 -0.15 28.49 5.75
CA ALA A 283 0.61 29.21 6.78
C ALA A 283 -0.21 30.30 7.48
N LEU A 284 -1.18 30.88 6.79
CA LEU A 284 -2.05 31.92 7.35
C LEU A 284 -2.86 31.42 8.54
N THR A 285 -3.15 30.11 8.62
CA THR A 285 -3.87 29.51 9.76
C THR A 285 -3.05 29.47 11.05
N THR A 286 -1.73 29.67 10.94
CA THR A 286 -0.78 29.69 12.07
C THR A 286 -0.41 31.11 12.52
N ASP A 287 -0.97 32.14 11.87
CA ASP A 287 -0.79 33.53 12.25
C ASP A 287 -1.48 33.84 13.60
N ASN A 288 -1.15 34.99 14.18
CA ASN A 288 -1.89 35.50 15.33
C ASN A 288 -3.39 35.60 15.00
N ARG A 289 -4.27 35.16 15.91
CA ARG A 289 -5.70 34.99 15.63
C ARG A 289 -6.40 36.24 15.10
N THR A 290 -6.08 37.41 15.67
CA THR A 290 -6.65 38.69 15.20
C THR A 290 -6.11 39.06 13.82
N GLN A 291 -4.83 38.80 13.53
CA GLN A 291 -4.27 39.01 12.19
C GLN A 291 -4.84 38.03 11.18
N TRP A 292 -5.00 36.76 11.56
CA TRP A 292 -5.63 35.76 10.72
C TRP A 292 -7.08 36.15 10.40
N HIS A 293 -7.84 36.67 11.37
CA HIS A 293 -9.17 37.23 11.12
C HIS A 293 -9.14 38.31 10.03
N HIS A 294 -8.25 39.30 10.12
CA HIS A 294 -8.17 40.36 9.11
C HIS A 294 -7.68 39.84 7.74
N ASN A 295 -6.69 38.94 7.73
CA ASN A 295 -6.14 38.33 6.52
C ASN A 295 -7.17 37.43 5.82
N ARG A 296 -7.93 36.63 6.56
CA ARG A 296 -9.04 35.81 6.06
C ARG A 296 -10.08 36.67 5.35
N ARG A 297 -10.52 37.77 5.98
CA ARG A 297 -11.46 38.72 5.37
C ARG A 297 -10.90 39.36 4.11
N ARG A 298 -9.64 39.80 4.15
CA ARG A 298 -8.98 40.53 3.06
C ARG A 298 -8.74 39.64 1.83
N PHE A 299 -8.20 38.44 2.04
CA PHE A 299 -7.72 37.59 0.96
C PHE A 299 -8.72 36.52 0.52
N PHE A 300 -9.69 36.15 1.36
CA PHE A 300 -10.65 35.10 1.03
C PHE A 300 -12.08 35.61 0.94
N GLU A 301 -12.64 36.20 2.00
CA GLU A 301 -14.07 36.52 2.03
C GLU A 301 -14.48 37.59 1.02
N ARG A 302 -13.64 38.61 0.80
CA ARG A 302 -13.91 39.69 -0.15
C ARG A 302 -13.76 39.28 -1.62
N ILE A 303 -13.16 38.12 -1.90
CA ILE A 303 -12.89 37.64 -3.25
C ILE A 303 -13.76 36.41 -3.51
N PRO A 304 -14.80 36.47 -4.36
CA PRO A 304 -15.75 35.37 -4.52
C PRO A 304 -15.11 34.01 -4.85
N LYS A 305 -14.08 34.01 -5.69
CA LYS A 305 -13.32 32.79 -6.04
C LYS A 305 -12.65 32.16 -4.82
N ASN A 306 -11.98 32.97 -3.99
CA ASN A 306 -11.27 32.50 -2.81
C ASN A 306 -12.24 32.15 -1.68
N SER A 307 -13.36 32.86 -1.57
CA SER A 307 -14.44 32.53 -0.63
C SER A 307 -15.01 31.13 -0.90
N LYS A 308 -15.22 30.78 -2.18
CA LYS A 308 -15.63 29.42 -2.56
C LYS A 308 -14.56 28.38 -2.20
N ALA A 309 -13.29 28.64 -2.56
CA ALA A 309 -12.19 27.72 -2.25
C ALA A 309 -12.01 27.51 -0.73
N LEU A 310 -12.11 28.60 0.05
CA LEU A 310 -12.07 28.55 1.50
C LEU A 310 -13.22 27.70 2.06
N ARG A 311 -14.44 27.88 1.53
CA ARG A 311 -15.60 27.05 1.91
C ARG A 311 -15.37 25.58 1.59
N ASP A 312 -14.77 25.27 0.44
CA ASP A 312 -14.43 23.88 0.07
C ASP A 312 -13.41 23.27 1.06
N ILE A 313 -12.42 24.03 1.54
CA ILE A 313 -11.46 23.56 2.54
C ILE A 313 -12.13 23.38 3.91
N GLU A 314 -12.86 24.41 4.37
CA GLU A 314 -13.48 24.43 5.69
C GLU A 314 -14.55 23.33 5.81
N SER A 315 -15.31 23.08 4.74
CA SER A 315 -16.36 22.05 4.71
C SER A 315 -15.86 20.64 4.47
N ALA A 316 -14.58 20.42 4.17
CA ALA A 316 -14.04 19.05 4.01
C ALA A 316 -14.24 18.21 5.28
N ILE A 317 -14.40 16.89 5.17
CA ILE A 317 -14.53 15.99 6.32
C ILE A 317 -13.31 16.16 7.25
N ILE A 318 -12.13 16.06 6.66
CA ILE A 318 -10.80 16.22 7.27
C ILE A 318 -9.83 16.86 6.27
N VAL A 319 -8.62 17.21 6.73
CA VAL A 319 -7.49 17.58 5.88
C VAL A 319 -6.45 16.46 5.90
N ILE A 320 -6.00 16.01 4.72
CA ILE A 320 -4.92 15.02 4.54
C ILE A 320 -3.73 15.70 3.88
N THR A 321 -2.53 15.52 4.41
CA THR A 321 -1.29 16.00 3.80
C THR A 321 -0.49 14.85 3.24
N LEU A 322 -0.14 14.93 1.95
CA LEU A 322 0.79 14.01 1.32
C LEU A 322 2.20 14.62 1.44
N ASP A 323 2.99 14.15 2.40
CA ASP A 323 4.32 14.68 2.68
C ASP A 323 5.40 14.00 1.84
N ASN A 324 6.44 14.75 1.49
CA ASN A 324 7.54 14.24 0.67
C ASN A 324 8.65 13.57 1.47
N ALA A 325 8.55 13.54 2.81
CA ALA A 325 9.42 12.71 3.63
C ALA A 325 9.39 11.24 3.18
N GLU A 326 10.50 10.54 3.39
CA GLU A 326 10.71 9.16 2.91
C GLU A 326 10.93 8.15 4.04
N ASP A 327 11.33 8.62 5.21
CA ASP A 327 11.93 7.80 6.26
C ASP A 327 11.18 7.85 7.59
N TRP A 328 10.03 8.53 7.69
CA TRP A 328 9.25 8.56 8.94
C TRP A 328 8.96 7.16 9.47
N GLY A 329 9.14 6.98 10.78
CA GLY A 329 8.97 5.69 11.44
C GLY A 329 9.74 5.63 12.75
N TYR A 330 10.22 4.45 13.09
CA TYR A 330 11.06 4.21 14.25
C TYR A 330 12.22 3.30 13.85
N ASP A 331 13.44 3.73 14.19
CA ASP A 331 14.67 2.97 14.00
C ASP A 331 15.49 3.09 15.31
N PRO A 332 15.75 1.98 16.03
CA PRO A 332 16.56 1.98 17.25
C PRO A 332 17.99 2.48 17.04
N GLU A 333 18.56 2.32 15.84
CA GLU A 333 19.91 2.78 15.51
C GLU A 333 19.93 4.26 15.15
N LYS A 334 18.77 4.84 14.81
CA LYS A 334 18.58 6.22 14.32
C LYS A 334 17.39 6.91 14.99
N PRO A 335 17.49 7.25 16.30
CA PRO A 335 16.41 7.85 17.07
C PRO A 335 15.94 9.23 16.53
N GLU A 336 16.75 9.90 15.71
CA GLU A 336 16.40 11.13 15.01
C GLU A 336 15.23 10.94 14.04
N ILE A 337 15.04 9.75 13.48
CA ILE A 337 13.93 9.44 12.57
C ILE A 337 12.60 9.63 13.30
N LEU A 338 12.47 9.07 14.50
CA LEU A 338 11.27 9.22 15.33
C LEU A 338 11.09 10.68 15.76
N SER A 339 12.19 11.35 16.14
CA SER A 339 12.15 12.75 16.58
C SER A 339 11.66 13.68 15.46
N ASN A 340 12.16 13.48 14.24
CA ASN A 340 11.75 14.22 13.04
C ASN A 340 10.29 13.93 12.67
N PHE A 341 9.89 12.65 12.74
CA PHE A 341 8.51 12.25 12.52
C PHE A 341 7.55 12.94 13.52
N MET A 342 7.83 12.86 14.82
CA MET A 342 7.02 13.49 15.88
C MET A 342 6.96 15.02 15.73
N LYS A 343 8.10 15.66 15.43
CA LYS A 343 8.15 17.10 15.17
C LYS A 343 7.29 17.49 13.96
N ALA A 344 7.37 16.71 12.88
CA ALA A 344 6.56 16.94 11.68
C ALA A 344 5.06 16.77 11.97
N GLN A 345 4.67 15.82 12.82
CA GLN A 345 3.26 15.68 13.23
C GLN A 345 2.79 16.87 14.04
N LEU A 346 3.60 17.34 14.99
CA LEU A 346 3.24 18.44 15.89
C LEU A 346 3.08 19.78 15.16
N THR A 347 4.06 20.18 14.33
CA THR A 347 4.10 21.55 13.77
C THR A 347 3.97 21.61 12.26
N GLY A 348 4.21 20.49 11.56
CA GLY A 348 4.41 20.51 10.10
C GLY A 348 5.58 21.41 9.70
N ASN A 349 5.55 21.91 8.46
CA ASN A 349 6.56 22.80 7.88
C ASN A 349 6.06 24.25 7.71
N GLY A 350 4.92 24.58 8.32
CA GLY A 350 4.28 25.90 8.21
C GLY A 350 3.47 26.12 6.93
N ALA A 351 3.58 25.27 5.91
CA ALA A 351 2.81 25.38 4.66
C ALA A 351 1.90 24.17 4.39
N ASN A 352 2.06 23.10 5.16
CA ASN A 352 1.43 21.80 4.91
C ASN A 352 0.38 21.41 5.97
N ARG A 353 -0.18 22.37 6.71
CA ARG A 353 -1.23 22.14 7.73
C ARG A 353 -2.30 23.20 7.62
N TRP A 354 -3.57 22.80 7.73
CA TRP A 354 -4.67 23.73 7.93
C TRP A 354 -5.04 23.72 9.41
N ALA A 355 -4.37 24.53 10.22
CA ALA A 355 -4.40 24.43 11.68
C ALA A 355 -5.79 24.64 12.29
N ASP A 356 -6.68 25.34 11.60
CA ASP A 356 -8.07 25.54 12.03
C ASP A 356 -8.97 24.33 11.75
N LYS A 357 -8.48 23.30 11.05
CA LYS A 357 -9.26 22.08 10.79
C LYS A 357 -9.23 21.18 12.02
N SER A 358 -10.38 20.60 12.36
CA SER A 358 -10.53 19.66 13.47
C SER A 358 -9.48 18.54 13.47
N LEU A 359 -9.33 17.88 12.32
CA LEU A 359 -8.43 16.75 12.10
C LEU A 359 -7.53 17.02 10.90
N ASN A 360 -6.22 17.02 11.12
CA ASN A 360 -5.20 17.06 10.09
C ASN A 360 -4.40 15.76 10.13
N TYR A 361 -4.49 14.96 9.07
CA TYR A 361 -3.65 13.78 8.87
C TYR A 361 -2.49 14.07 7.95
N THR A 362 -1.42 13.31 8.10
CA THR A 362 -0.21 13.46 7.29
C THR A 362 0.35 12.08 6.97
N VAL A 363 0.74 11.88 5.71
CA VAL A 363 1.18 10.59 5.20
C VAL A 363 2.51 10.79 4.48
N CYS A 364 3.54 10.08 4.93
CA CYS A 364 4.87 9.98 4.34
C CYS A 364 4.85 9.12 3.07
N LYS A 365 5.87 9.25 2.21
CA LYS A 365 6.01 8.41 0.99
C LYS A 365 6.04 6.91 1.29
N ASN A 366 6.63 6.52 2.41
CA ASN A 366 6.69 5.12 2.87
C ASN A 366 5.38 4.61 3.53
N GLY A 367 4.33 5.44 3.54
CA GLY A 367 3.03 5.08 4.11
C GLY A 367 2.93 5.21 5.64
N SER A 368 4.01 5.61 6.33
CA SER A 368 3.93 6.07 7.72
C SER A 368 3.05 7.30 7.82
N PHE A 369 2.19 7.37 8.83
CA PHE A 369 1.24 8.46 8.98
C PHE A 369 1.08 8.87 10.42
N GLY A 370 0.62 10.09 10.63
CA GLY A 370 0.20 10.61 11.92
C GLY A 370 -0.80 11.74 11.70
N GLY A 371 -1.09 12.48 12.77
CA GLY A 371 -1.96 13.62 12.68
C GLY A 371 -1.77 14.61 13.82
N THR A 372 -2.39 15.76 13.64
CA THR A 372 -2.54 16.81 14.64
C THR A 372 -3.97 17.32 14.60
N THR A 373 -4.46 17.78 15.74
CA THR A 373 -5.86 18.14 15.91
C THR A 373 -5.97 19.54 16.51
N GLU A 374 -7.09 20.20 16.24
CA GLU A 374 -7.40 21.48 16.86
C GLU A 374 -8.08 21.23 18.21
N HIS A 375 -7.43 21.63 19.29
CA HIS A 375 -7.80 21.22 20.65
C HIS A 375 -9.06 21.93 21.19
N SER A 376 -9.51 23.05 20.61
CA SER A 376 -10.72 23.72 21.13
C SER A 376 -12.03 22.95 20.84
N ILE A 377 -11.94 21.90 20.03
CA ILE A 377 -13.07 21.11 19.53
C ILE A 377 -13.40 19.91 20.42
N ALA A 378 -12.39 19.20 20.91
CA ALA A 378 -12.51 17.95 21.64
C ALA A 378 -11.29 17.71 22.53
N ASP A 379 -11.41 16.74 23.44
CA ASP A 379 -10.31 16.29 24.28
C ASP A 379 -9.55 15.12 23.61
N GLY A 380 -8.44 14.70 24.24
CA GLY A 380 -7.59 13.65 23.69
C GLY A 380 -8.26 12.27 23.58
N CYS A 381 -9.33 12.01 24.33
CA CYS A 381 -9.93 10.68 24.40
C CYS A 381 -10.65 10.28 23.10
N GLU A 382 -11.33 11.23 22.45
CA GLU A 382 -11.99 11.01 21.18
C GLU A 382 -10.97 10.81 20.05
N PHE A 383 -9.91 11.61 20.03
CA PHE A 383 -8.84 11.46 19.06
C PHE A 383 -8.09 10.13 19.23
N GLY A 384 -7.87 9.69 20.48
CA GLY A 384 -7.30 8.38 20.78
C GLY A 384 -8.16 7.24 20.22
N ALA A 385 -9.47 7.31 20.40
CA ALA A 385 -10.40 6.30 19.90
C ALA A 385 -10.45 6.20 18.36
N ILE A 386 -10.41 7.34 17.67
CA ILE A 386 -10.31 7.38 16.20
C ILE A 386 -9.01 6.71 15.76
N GLN A 387 -7.89 7.04 16.42
CA GLN A 387 -6.58 6.46 16.12
C GLN A 387 -6.49 4.96 16.44
N GLU A 388 -7.18 4.47 17.47
CA GLU A 388 -7.31 3.04 17.75
C GLU A 388 -8.05 2.33 16.62
N SER A 389 -9.13 2.91 16.10
CA SER A 389 -9.86 2.38 14.94
C SER A 389 -8.96 2.19 13.72
N PHE A 390 -8.02 3.12 13.48
CA PHE A 390 -6.98 2.98 12.47
C PHE A 390 -5.97 1.87 12.76
N SER A 391 -5.57 1.73 14.03
CA SER A 391 -4.53 0.80 14.47
C SER A 391 -4.99 -0.66 14.42
N VAL A 392 -6.27 -0.91 14.71
CA VAL A 392 -6.88 -2.25 14.67
C VAL A 392 -7.29 -2.65 13.24
N MET A 393 -7.19 -1.74 12.26
CA MET A 393 -7.64 -1.95 10.87
C MET A 393 -9.07 -2.51 10.81
N GLU A 394 -9.96 -2.06 11.70
CA GLU A 394 -11.37 -2.46 11.63
C GLU A 394 -11.98 -1.83 10.37
N ASN A 395 -12.06 -2.62 9.30
CA ASN A 395 -12.64 -2.20 8.02
C ASN A 395 -14.17 -2.01 8.10
N LYS A 396 -14.78 -2.10 9.29
CA LYS A 396 -16.22 -1.99 9.53
C LYS A 396 -16.49 -1.05 10.71
N ILE A 397 -16.49 0.24 10.41
CA ILE A 397 -17.06 1.28 11.29
C ILE A 397 -18.59 1.36 11.09
N LEU A 398 -19.06 0.98 9.89
CA LEU A 398 -20.48 0.72 9.54
C LEU A 398 -20.73 -0.76 9.25
#